data_AF-A0A838EV72-F1
#
_entry.id   AF-A0A838EV72-F1
#
_cell.length_a   1.000
_cell.length_b   1.000
_cell.length_c   1.000
_cell.angle_alpha   90.00
_cell.angle_beta   90.00
_cell.angle_gamma   90.00
#
_symmetry.space_group_name_H-M   'P 1'
#
loop_
_entity.id
_entity.type
_entity.pdbx_description
1 polymer ?
#
loop_
_entity_poly.entity_id
_entity_poly.type
_entity_poly.pdbx_seq_one_letter_code
_entity_poly.pdbx_strand_id
1 'polypeptide(L)'
;LYTLHGIMGYLYIIEGSLFGNDMVAQALQESLQIDRETGTAFFHIIEFDEIIPRFDGLSLMLRGYAEEHPEAKDEIIQGSMDTILSYEDWLFEGKVTTIKRIDPALHGHTHEHGEHDEHEHEHDEHDHEHNH
;
A
#
# COMPACT_ATOMS: atom_id res chain seq x y z
N LEU A 1 15.85 2.72 -28.72
CA LEU A 1 15.99 1.24 -28.72
C LEU A 1 16.33 0.87 -27.30
N TYR A 2 15.43 0.18 -26.60
CA TYR A 2 15.68 -0.24 -25.22
C TYR A 2 16.76 -1.33 -25.22
N THR A 3 17.83 -1.13 -24.45
CA THR A 3 18.86 -2.15 -24.25
C THR A 3 18.36 -3.17 -23.22
N LEU A 4 18.95 -4.36 -23.22
CA LEU A 4 18.65 -5.37 -22.20
C LEU A 4 18.89 -4.82 -20.78
N HIS A 5 19.96 -4.06 -20.60
CA HIS A 5 20.32 -3.44 -19.31
C HIS A 5 19.27 -2.42 -18.87
N GLY A 6 18.81 -1.56 -19.79
CA GLY A 6 17.72 -0.62 -19.50
C GLY A 6 16.43 -1.32 -19.08
N ILE A 7 16.09 -2.43 -19.74
CA ILE A 7 14.92 -3.25 -19.38
C ILE A 7 15.06 -3.83 -17.97
N MET A 8 16.26 -4.26 -17.56
CA MET A 8 16.50 -4.72 -16.19
C MET A 8 16.22 -3.61 -15.15
N GLY A 9 16.60 -2.36 -15.48
CA GLY A 9 16.26 -1.18 -14.69
C GLY A 9 14.75 -0.92 -14.60
N TYR A 10 14.03 -1.11 -15.70
CA TYR A 10 12.56 -0.99 -15.75
C TYR A 10 11.88 -2.01 -14.84
N LEU A 11 12.31 -3.27 -14.91
CA LEU A 11 11.77 -4.34 -14.09
C LEU A 11 12.00 -4.10 -12.60
N TYR A 12 13.13 -3.50 -12.22
CA TYR A 12 13.38 -3.13 -10.82
C TYR A 12 12.31 -2.20 -10.25
N ILE A 13 11.92 -1.17 -11.01
CA ILE A 13 10.88 -0.23 -10.58
C ILE A 13 9.50 -0.88 -10.56
N ILE A 14 9.16 -1.67 -11.57
CA ILE A 14 7.85 -2.35 -11.64
C ILE A 14 7.68 -3.33 -10.48
N GLU A 15 8.67 -4.19 -10.23
CA GLU A 15 8.62 -5.14 -9.12
C GLU A 15 8.66 -4.42 -7.76
N GLY A 16 9.43 -3.34 -7.66
CA GLY A 16 9.45 -2.47 -6.48
C GLY A 16 8.11 -1.76 -6.21
N SER A 17 7.28 -1.55 -7.24
CA SER A 17 5.96 -0.92 -7.08
C SER A 17 4.94 -1.81 -6.38
N LEU A 18 5.20 -3.11 -6.29
CA LEU A 18 4.34 -4.06 -5.57
C LEU A 18 4.33 -3.82 -4.06
N PHE A 19 5.39 -3.20 -3.53
CA PHE A 19 5.45 -2.80 -2.13
C PHE A 19 4.42 -1.71 -1.85
N GLY A 20 3.37 -2.07 -1.11
CA GLY A 20 2.28 -1.16 -0.75
C GLY A 20 0.99 -1.38 -1.52
N ASN A 21 0.93 -2.38 -2.41
CA ASN A 21 -0.29 -2.76 -3.12
C ASN A 21 -1.49 -2.97 -2.19
N ASP A 22 -1.31 -3.69 -1.08
CA ASP A 22 -2.38 -3.93 -0.10
C ASP A 22 -2.84 -2.64 0.58
N MET A 23 -1.90 -1.76 0.93
CA MET A 23 -2.23 -0.46 1.54
C MET A 23 -3.00 0.43 0.56
N VAL A 24 -2.61 0.44 -0.72
CA VAL A 24 -3.31 1.19 -1.77
C VAL A 24 -4.70 0.62 -2.02
N ALA A 25 -4.82 -0.71 -2.13
CA ALA A 25 -6.11 -1.38 -2.29
C ALA A 25 -7.05 -1.09 -1.12
N GLN A 26 -6.55 -1.14 0.12
CA GLN A 26 -7.31 -0.78 1.31
C GLN A 26 -7.76 0.69 1.27
N ALA A 27 -6.85 1.62 0.97
CA ALA A 27 -7.17 3.05 0.91
C ALA A 27 -8.20 3.38 -0.18
N LEU A 28 -8.11 2.73 -1.34
CA LEU A 28 -9.09 2.85 -2.43
C LEU A 28 -10.46 2.30 -2.04
N GLN A 29 -10.48 1.17 -1.33
CA GLN A 29 -11.73 0.60 -0.82
C GLN A 29 -12.39 1.53 0.20
N GLU A 30 -11.63 2.00 1.19
CA GLU A 30 -12.12 2.87 2.26
C GLU A 30 -12.59 4.23 1.73
N SER A 31 -11.85 4.82 0.80
CA SER A 31 -12.11 6.20 0.34
C SER A 31 -13.08 6.27 -0.84
N LEU A 32 -13.05 5.28 -1.74
CA LEU A 32 -13.73 5.33 -3.03
C LEU A 32 -14.67 4.14 -3.27
N GLN A 33 -14.77 3.19 -2.33
CA GLN A 33 -15.56 1.96 -2.48
C GLN A 33 -15.14 1.14 -3.70
N ILE A 34 -13.85 1.18 -4.06
CA ILE A 34 -13.26 0.38 -5.14
C ILE A 34 -12.61 -0.85 -4.52
N ASP A 35 -13.21 -2.01 -4.79
CA ASP A 35 -12.78 -3.32 -4.33
C ASP A 35 -12.15 -4.17 -5.45
N ARG A 36 -11.87 -5.44 -5.12
CA ARG A 36 -11.24 -6.38 -6.06
C ARG A 36 -12.07 -6.60 -7.32
N GLU A 37 -13.40 -6.61 -7.21
CA GLU A 37 -14.29 -6.86 -8.34
C GLU A 37 -14.43 -5.63 -9.24
N THR A 38 -14.28 -4.44 -8.65
CA THR A 38 -14.54 -3.15 -9.31
C THR A 38 -13.30 -2.40 -9.77
N GLY A 39 -12.10 -2.71 -9.25
CA GLY A 39 -10.87 -2.05 -9.74
C GLY A 39 -9.53 -2.40 -9.10
N THR A 40 -9.48 -3.10 -7.95
CA THR A 40 -8.21 -3.38 -7.25
C THR A 40 -7.62 -4.77 -7.52
N ALA A 41 -8.19 -5.56 -8.44
CA ALA A 41 -7.69 -6.90 -8.78
C ALA A 41 -6.19 -6.95 -9.10
N PHE A 42 -5.65 -5.89 -9.71
CA PHE A 42 -4.21 -5.78 -10.03
C PHE A 42 -3.31 -5.83 -8.78
N PHE A 43 -3.75 -5.25 -7.66
CA PHE A 43 -2.98 -5.22 -6.43
C PHE A 43 -2.88 -6.59 -5.74
N HIS A 44 -3.73 -7.55 -6.13
CA HIS A 44 -3.83 -8.89 -5.54
C HIS A 44 -3.27 -10.00 -6.46
N ILE A 45 -2.38 -9.67 -7.40
CA ILE A 45 -1.79 -10.66 -8.32
C ILE A 45 -0.72 -11.53 -7.63
N ILE A 46 -0.08 -11.00 -6.59
CA ILE A 46 0.99 -11.65 -5.84
C ILE A 46 0.66 -11.53 -4.34
N GLU A 47 0.82 -12.62 -3.61
CA GLU A 47 0.61 -12.64 -2.16
C GLU A 47 1.73 -11.87 -1.45
N PHE A 48 1.40 -11.16 -0.36
CA PHE A 48 2.36 -10.27 0.31
C PHE A 48 3.64 -10.98 0.76
N ASP A 49 3.54 -12.23 1.20
CA ASP A 49 4.67 -13.06 1.63
C ASP A 49 5.57 -13.52 0.46
N GLU A 50 5.10 -13.41 -0.78
CA GLU A 50 5.86 -13.70 -2.00
C GLU A 50 6.60 -12.47 -2.55
N ILE A 51 6.16 -11.25 -2.21
CA ILE A 51 6.74 -10.00 -2.75
C ILE A 51 8.20 -9.86 -2.30
N ILE A 52 8.48 -9.99 -1.01
CA ILE A 52 9.84 -9.81 -0.46
C ILE A 52 10.83 -10.81 -1.08
N PRO A 53 10.58 -12.14 -1.07
CA PRO A 53 11.49 -13.11 -1.68
C PRO A 53 11.72 -12.86 -3.18
N ARG A 54 10.69 -12.48 -3.94
CA ARG A 54 10.84 -12.14 -5.38
C ARG A 54 11.74 -10.94 -5.58
N PHE A 55 11.52 -9.87 -4.82
CA PHE A 55 12.29 -8.65 -4.96
C PHE A 55 13.74 -8.82 -4.51
N ASP A 56 14.00 -9.60 -3.46
CA ASP A 56 15.35 -9.96 -3.03
C ASP A 56 16.06 -10.78 -4.11
N GLY A 57 15.36 -11.74 -4.73
CA GLY A 57 15.87 -12.53 -5.86
C GLY A 57 16.25 -11.66 -7.06
N LEU A 58 15.39 -10.71 -7.43
CA LEU A 58 15.68 -9.73 -8.48
C LEU A 58 16.89 -8.87 -8.13
N SER A 59 16.93 -8.34 -6.90
CA SER A 59 18.01 -7.49 -6.42
C SER A 59 19.36 -8.21 -6.37
N LEU A 60 19.36 -9.51 -6.04
CA LEU A 60 20.56 -10.34 -6.10
C LEU A 60 21.00 -10.55 -7.55
N MET A 61 20.07 -10.87 -8.46
CA MET A 61 20.35 -11.07 -9.88
C MET A 61 20.97 -9.82 -10.51
N LEU A 62 20.37 -8.65 -10.27
CA LEU A 62 20.88 -7.37 -10.80
C LEU A 62 22.29 -7.04 -10.29
N ARG A 63 22.56 -7.30 -9.00
CA ARG A 63 23.90 -7.11 -8.44
C ARG A 63 24.92 -8.03 -9.09
N GLY A 64 24.63 -9.32 -9.19
CA GLY A 64 25.51 -10.28 -9.85
C GLY A 64 25.78 -9.91 -11.31
N TYR A 65 24.72 -9.54 -12.05
CA TYR A 65 24.85 -9.09 -13.43
C TYR A 65 25.73 -7.85 -13.56
N ALA A 66 25.54 -6.84 -12.69
CA ALA A 66 26.33 -5.62 -12.69
C ALA A 66 27.79 -5.84 -12.25
N GLU A 67 28.09 -6.87 -11.47
CA GLU A 67 29.45 -7.27 -11.12
C GLU A 67 30.18 -7.88 -12.34
N GLU A 68 29.48 -8.73 -13.09
CA GLU A 68 30.00 -9.37 -14.31
C GLU A 68 30.07 -8.40 -15.52
N HIS A 69 29.19 -7.41 -15.55
CA HIS A 69 29.06 -6.40 -16.61
C HIS A 69 29.09 -4.98 -16.05
N PRO A 70 30.26 -4.45 -15.64
CA PRO A 70 30.36 -3.12 -15.05
C PRO A 70 29.82 -2.00 -15.95
N GLU A 71 29.93 -2.16 -17.28
CA GLU A 71 29.40 -1.23 -18.28
C GLU A 71 27.87 -1.15 -18.32
N ALA A 72 27.17 -2.18 -17.82
CA ALA A 72 25.71 -2.23 -17.81
C ALA A 72 25.08 -1.37 -16.70
N LYS A 73 25.86 -0.98 -15.68
CA LYS A 73 25.37 -0.27 -14.49
C LYS A 73 24.63 1.01 -14.83
N ASP A 74 25.24 1.85 -15.66
CA ASP A 74 24.67 3.15 -16.01
C ASP A 74 23.38 2.98 -16.80
N GLU A 75 23.31 1.98 -17.68
CA GLU A 75 22.09 1.68 -18.45
C GLU A 75 20.97 1.12 -17.56
N ILE A 76 21.28 0.27 -16.57
CA ILE A 76 20.30 -0.22 -15.59
C ILE A 76 19.73 0.95 -14.80
N ILE A 77 20.60 1.83 -14.27
CA ILE A 77 20.18 3.00 -13.51
C ILE A 77 19.34 3.93 -14.39
N GLN A 78 19.79 4.21 -15.61
CA GLN A 78 19.07 5.06 -16.54
C GLN A 78 17.68 4.46 -16.85
N GLY A 79 17.59 3.14 -17.02
CA GLY A 79 16.32 2.46 -17.18
C GLY A 79 15.38 2.74 -16.00
N SER A 80 15.84 2.51 -14.77
CA SER A 80 15.02 2.80 -13.59
C SER A 80 14.56 4.26 -13.53
N MET A 81 15.44 5.21 -13.84
CA MET A 81 15.11 6.64 -13.86
C MET A 81 14.07 6.99 -14.94
N ASP A 82 14.26 6.49 -16.16
CA ASP A 82 13.33 6.71 -17.27
C ASP A 82 11.94 6.15 -16.95
N THR A 83 11.83 5.06 -16.17
CA THR A 83 10.53 4.52 -15.75
C THR A 83 9.81 5.46 -14.79
N ILE A 84 10.51 5.99 -13.79
CA ILE A 84 9.93 6.94 -12.84
C ILE A 84 9.48 8.21 -13.58
N LEU A 85 10.32 8.76 -14.45
CA LEU A 85 9.98 9.94 -15.26
C LEU A 85 8.80 9.67 -16.18
N SER A 86 8.71 8.47 -16.76
CA SER A 86 7.56 8.07 -17.57
C SER A 86 6.27 8.00 -16.75
N TYR A 87 6.33 7.53 -15.50
CA TYR A 87 5.17 7.57 -14.60
C TYR A 87 4.78 9.00 -14.23
N GLU A 88 5.75 9.88 -13.98
CA GLU A 88 5.49 11.29 -13.70
C GLU A 88 4.81 11.97 -14.90
N ASP A 89 5.37 11.81 -16.09
CA ASP A 89 4.81 12.36 -17.33
C ASP A 89 3.39 11.83 -17.59
N TRP A 90 3.16 10.54 -17.35
CA TRP A 90 1.85 9.91 -17.52
C TRP A 90 0.82 10.40 -16.50
N LEU A 91 1.17 10.42 -15.21
CA LEU A 91 0.25 10.79 -14.14
C LEU A 91 -0.12 12.28 -14.18
N PHE A 92 0.80 13.11 -14.66
CA PHE A 92 0.65 14.56 -14.55
C PHE A 92 0.47 15.26 -15.90
N GLU A 93 0.63 14.60 -17.04
CA GLU A 93 0.56 15.22 -18.38
C GLU A 93 1.41 16.52 -18.47
N GLY A 94 2.55 16.57 -17.75
CA GLY A 94 3.38 17.77 -17.65
C GLY A 94 2.85 18.88 -16.72
N LYS A 95 1.83 18.62 -15.89
CA LYS A 95 1.32 19.57 -14.89
C LYS A 95 2.05 19.39 -13.56
N VAL A 96 2.79 20.40 -13.12
CA VAL A 96 3.39 20.39 -11.78
C VAL A 96 2.26 20.33 -10.73
N THR A 97 2.16 19.22 -10.00
CA THR A 97 1.26 19.13 -8.86
C THR A 97 2.07 18.95 -7.57
N THR A 98 1.72 19.73 -6.55
CA THR A 98 2.26 19.52 -5.21
C THR A 98 1.46 18.38 -4.58
N ILE A 99 2.02 17.17 -4.56
CA ILE A 99 1.43 16.05 -3.82
C ILE A 99 1.47 16.42 -2.34
N LYS A 100 0.31 16.78 -1.77
CA LYS A 100 0.18 16.87 -0.31
C LYS A 100 0.17 15.45 0.23
N ARG A 101 1.15 15.13 1.08
CA ARG A 101 1.18 13.87 1.83
C ARG A 101 -0.13 13.77 2.63
N ILE A 102 -0.93 12.75 2.36
CA ILE A 102 -2.04 12.38 3.23
C ILE A 102 -1.41 11.73 4.45
N ASP A 103 -1.63 12.30 5.63
CA ASP A 103 -1.15 11.73 6.89
C ASP A 103 -2.03 10.51 7.24
N PRO A 104 -1.48 9.28 7.28
CA PRO A 104 -2.25 8.09 7.62
C PRO A 104 -2.86 8.15 9.03
N ALA A 105 -2.31 8.99 9.93
CA ALA A 105 -2.80 9.11 11.31
C ALA A 105 -4.15 9.84 11.43
N LEU A 106 -4.63 10.50 10.36
CA LEU A 106 -5.89 11.26 10.38
C LEU A 106 -7.15 10.40 10.14
N HIS A 107 -7.04 9.11 9.80
CA HIS A 107 -8.20 8.22 9.55
C HIS A 107 -8.56 7.31 10.74
N GLY A 108 -8.02 7.58 11.93
CA GLY A 108 -8.24 6.79 13.14
C GLY A 108 -9.44 7.18 14.02
N HIS A 109 -10.37 8.01 13.55
CA HIS A 109 -11.52 8.42 14.36
C HIS A 109 -12.81 8.54 13.54
N THR A 110 -13.65 7.51 13.58
CA THR A 110 -15.11 7.62 13.82
C THR A 110 -15.71 6.24 13.98
N HIS A 111 -15.82 5.78 15.23
CA HIS A 111 -17.00 5.05 15.70
C HIS A 111 -17.16 5.38 17.19
N GLU A 112 -17.58 6.62 17.47
CA GLU A 112 -18.29 6.89 18.72
C GLU A 112 -19.66 6.21 18.58
N HIS A 113 -19.81 5.05 19.21
CA HIS A 113 -21.13 4.51 19.52
C HIS A 113 -21.74 5.38 20.61
N GLY A 114 -22.53 6.37 20.18
CA GLY A 114 -23.43 7.09 21.05
C GLY A 114 -24.59 6.19 21.50
N GLU A 115 -24.82 6.26 22.82
CA GLU A 115 -26.12 6.22 23.49
C GLU A 115 -26.88 4.88 23.54
N HIS A 116 -26.90 4.29 24.73
CA HIS A 116 -28.16 3.80 25.32
C HIS A 116 -28.12 3.95 26.84
N ASP A 117 -28.73 5.06 27.25
CA ASP A 117 -29.60 5.30 28.39
C ASP A 117 -29.29 4.67 29.76
N GLU A 118 -29.05 5.61 30.67
CA GLU A 118 -29.26 5.59 32.11
C GLU A 118 -30.58 4.92 32.51
N HIS A 119 -30.54 4.03 33.50
CA HIS A 119 -31.60 3.92 34.49
C HIS A 119 -30.99 3.48 35.83
N GLU A 120 -30.62 4.47 36.63
CA GLU A 120 -30.62 4.37 38.08
C GLU A 120 -32.05 4.08 38.57
N HIS A 121 -32.20 3.08 39.43
CA HIS A 121 -33.27 3.07 40.43
C HIS A 121 -32.75 2.33 41.67
N GLU A 122 -32.21 3.12 42.61
CA GLU A 122 -32.28 2.81 44.03
C GLU A 122 -33.77 2.82 44.45
N HIS A 123 -34.22 1.80 45.17
CA HIS A 123 -35.30 1.97 46.15
C HIS A 123 -35.21 0.92 47.26
N ASP A 124 -35.40 1.45 48.47
CA ASP A 124 -35.23 0.89 49.79
C ASP A 124 -36.05 -0.36 50.13
N GLU A 125 -35.50 -1.09 51.12
CA GLU A 125 -36.11 -1.79 52.25
C GLU A 125 -37.60 -2.17 52.19
N HIS A 126 -37.87 -3.47 52.38
CA HIS A 126 -38.93 -3.88 53.30
C HIS A 126 -38.63 -5.27 53.90
N ASP A 127 -38.44 -5.27 55.22
CA ASP A 127 -38.64 -6.42 56.10
C ASP A 127 -40.01 -7.07 55.84
N HIS A 128 -40.06 -8.39 55.81
CA HIS A 128 -41.04 -9.15 56.61
C HIS A 128 -40.68 -10.65 56.70
N GLU A 129 -40.59 -11.05 57.97
CA GLU A 129 -40.69 -12.39 58.55
C GLU A 129 -41.42 -13.46 57.71
N HIS A 130 -40.91 -14.70 57.71
CA HIS A 130 -41.70 -15.83 58.21
C HIS A 130 -40.86 -17.06 58.56
N ASN A 131 -40.94 -17.43 59.83
CA ASN A 131 -40.76 -18.79 60.34
C ASN A 131 -41.72 -19.75 59.63
N HIS A 132 -41.23 -20.94 59.30
CA HIS A 132 -41.85 -22.19 59.79
C HIS A 132 -40.91 -23.39 59.65
#